data_AF-A0A2S7UYM9-F1
#
_entry.id   AF-A0A2S7UYM9-F1
#
_cell.length_a   1.000
_cell.length_b   1.000
_cell.length_c   1.000
_cell.angle_alpha   90.00
_cell.angle_beta   90.00
_cell.angle_gamma   90.00
#
_symmetry.space_group_name_H-M   'P 1'
#
loop_
_entity.id
_entity.type
_entity.pdbx_description
1 polymer ?
#
loop_
_entity_poly.entity_id
_entity_poly.type
_entity_poly.pdbx_seq_one_letter_code
_entity_poly.pdbx_strand_id
1 'polypeptide(L)'
;MNTLITQLTLQSEKLKEQIKGLKLNSQQWFANSDIFRSSGFATRSEDISDYLLELTATINKLAKVTDEQHIAYLSERITQQFSCLKGLVKSNEINLKNSQYSRDRIRNLSKVKKFTVKASQSSQELYAELSKLQEFERRLLDKVSESQQQLSMYKGNANRMALQQDVLTNQQRLGRCRQALSKIEESIQKLDNNN
;
A
#
# COMPACT_ATOMS: atom_id res chain seq x y z
N MET A 1 -33.94 -42.65 -11.22
CA MET A 1 -33.20 -42.53 -9.94
C MET A 1 -31.71 -42.80 -10.10
N ASN A 2 -31.28 -43.93 -10.68
CA ASN A 2 -29.84 -44.26 -10.82
C ASN A 2 -29.01 -43.21 -11.56
N THR A 3 -29.52 -42.64 -12.67
CA THR A 3 -28.83 -41.58 -13.44
C THR A 3 -28.66 -40.28 -12.66
N LEU A 4 -29.61 -39.95 -11.79
CA LEU A 4 -29.59 -38.75 -10.95
C LEU A 4 -28.58 -38.92 -9.81
N ILE A 5 -28.52 -40.12 -9.22
CA ILE A 5 -27.56 -40.48 -8.19
C ILE A 5 -26.13 -40.46 -8.74
N THR A 6 -25.90 -41.04 -9.94
CA THR A 6 -24.57 -41.00 -10.56
C THR A 6 -24.11 -39.59 -10.93
N GLN A 7 -25.05 -38.72 -11.29
CA GLN A 7 -24.75 -37.32 -11.58
C GLN A 7 -24.43 -36.52 -10.32
N LEU A 8 -25.13 -36.79 -9.20
CA LEU A 8 -24.85 -36.18 -7.90
C LEU A 8 -23.50 -36.66 -7.33
N THR A 9 -23.15 -37.94 -7.48
CA THR A 9 -21.84 -38.44 -7.04
C THR A 9 -20.72 -37.79 -7.85
N LEU A 10 -20.86 -37.68 -9.17
CA LEU A 10 -19.88 -37.01 -10.03
C LEU A 10 -19.70 -35.54 -9.65
N GLN A 11 -20.79 -34.81 -9.34
CA GLN A 11 -20.68 -33.42 -8.89
C GLN A 11 -20.04 -33.29 -7.51
N SER A 12 -20.27 -34.24 -6.61
CA SER A 12 -19.61 -34.27 -5.30
C SER A 12 -18.11 -34.52 -5.41
N GLU A 13 -17.67 -35.38 -6.34
CA GLU A 13 -16.25 -35.64 -6.62
C GLU A 13 -15.56 -34.43 -7.24
N LYS A 14 -16.21 -33.76 -8.20
CA LYS A 14 -15.70 -32.52 -8.79
C LYS A 14 -15.52 -31.43 -7.74
N LEU A 15 -16.46 -31.28 -6.81
CA LEU A 15 -16.33 -30.34 -5.69
C LEU A 15 -15.18 -30.72 -4.76
N LYS A 16 -14.99 -32.02 -4.49
CA LYS A 16 -13.88 -32.53 -3.68
C LYS A 16 -12.53 -32.19 -4.30
N GLU A 17 -12.39 -32.33 -5.62
CA GLU A 17 -11.17 -31.91 -6.34
C GLU A 17 -10.95 -30.41 -6.29
N GLN A 18 -12.01 -29.61 -6.49
CA GLN A 18 -11.93 -28.15 -6.39
C GLN A 18 -11.49 -27.70 -5.00
N ILE A 19 -12.02 -28.32 -3.94
CA ILE A 19 -11.65 -28.01 -2.55
C ILE A 19 -10.19 -28.42 -2.26
N LYS A 20 -9.73 -29.56 -2.77
CA LYS A 20 -8.31 -29.97 -2.66
C LYS A 20 -7.37 -28.98 -3.37
N GLY A 21 -7.76 -28.48 -4.54
CA GLY A 21 -7.00 -27.48 -5.29
C GLY A 21 -6.89 -26.14 -4.58
N LEU A 22 -7.85 -25.79 -3.71
CA LEU A 22 -7.91 -24.50 -3.03
C LEU A 22 -6.91 -24.33 -1.88
N LYS A 23 -6.08 -25.35 -1.55
CA LYS A 23 -5.06 -25.31 -0.46
C LYS A 23 -5.55 -24.51 0.76
N LEU A 24 -6.78 -24.79 1.18
CA LEU A 24 -7.41 -24.14 2.31
C LEU A 24 -6.66 -24.56 3.58
N ASN A 25 -5.99 -23.62 4.24
CA ASN A 25 -5.46 -23.87 5.59
C ASN A 25 -6.66 -24.12 6.52
N SER A 26 -6.69 -25.28 7.18
CA SER A 26 -7.78 -25.73 8.08
C SER A 26 -8.16 -24.66 9.12
N GLN A 27 -7.18 -23.91 9.62
CA GLN A 27 -7.41 -22.85 10.61
C GLN A 27 -7.88 -21.50 10.02
N GLN A 28 -7.64 -21.24 8.73
CA GLN A 28 -7.93 -19.93 8.13
C GLN A 28 -9.27 -19.88 7.39
N TRP A 29 -9.75 -21.01 6.86
CA TRP A 29 -11.03 -21.05 6.16
C TRP A 29 -12.23 -20.91 7.13
N PHE A 30 -12.08 -21.45 8.34
CA PHE A 30 -13.08 -21.31 9.42
C PHE A 30 -12.97 -19.96 10.15
N ALA A 31 -11.82 -19.29 10.13
CA ALA A 31 -11.68 -17.95 10.69
C ALA A 31 -12.33 -16.85 9.80
N ASN A 32 -12.37 -17.07 8.48
CA ASN A 32 -13.07 -16.22 7.51
C ASN A 32 -14.54 -16.67 7.28
N SER A 33 -15.14 -17.35 8.27
CA SER A 33 -16.36 -18.16 8.14
C SER A 33 -17.69 -17.40 8.08
N ASP A 34 -17.70 -16.07 8.07
CA ASP A 34 -18.94 -15.29 7.88
C ASP A 34 -19.73 -15.71 6.62
N ILE A 35 -19.05 -16.38 5.69
CA ILE A 35 -19.61 -16.80 4.41
C ILE A 35 -19.94 -18.30 4.36
N PHE A 36 -19.36 -19.14 5.23
CA PHE A 36 -19.68 -20.57 5.28
C PHE A 36 -20.79 -20.84 6.28
N ARG A 37 -22.00 -21.08 5.77
CA ARG A 37 -23.14 -21.46 6.60
C ARG A 37 -23.07 -22.95 6.91
N SER A 38 -22.56 -23.29 8.10
CA SER A 38 -22.60 -24.66 8.62
C SER A 38 -24.01 -25.16 8.92
N SER A 39 -25.03 -24.29 8.88
CA SER A 39 -26.43 -24.60 9.17
C SER A 39 -27.05 -25.69 8.27
N GLY A 40 -26.46 -25.97 7.10
CA GLY A 40 -26.88 -27.06 6.22
C GLY A 40 -26.29 -28.44 6.57
N PHE A 41 -25.44 -28.53 7.59
CA PHE A 41 -24.74 -29.74 7.99
C PHE A 41 -24.98 -30.06 9.47
N ALA A 42 -25.05 -31.35 9.80
CA ALA A 42 -25.10 -31.81 11.18
C ALA A 42 -23.70 -31.81 11.83
N THR A 43 -22.65 -31.98 11.02
CA THR A 43 -21.26 -31.97 11.48
C THR A 43 -20.82 -30.55 11.80
N ARG A 44 -20.14 -30.40 12.95
CA ARG A 44 -19.54 -29.13 13.41
C ARG A 44 -18.04 -29.32 13.59
N SER A 45 -17.37 -29.76 12.53
CA SER A 45 -15.91 -29.93 12.52
C SER A 45 -15.21 -28.66 12.00
N GLU A 46 -13.96 -28.48 12.39
CA GLU A 46 -13.06 -27.44 11.88
C GLU A 46 -12.44 -27.86 10.53
N ASP A 47 -12.59 -29.12 10.14
CA ASP A 47 -12.08 -29.67 8.89
C ASP A 47 -13.17 -29.80 7.83
N ILE A 48 -12.90 -29.24 6.64
CA ILE A 48 -13.82 -29.30 5.50
C ILE A 48 -14.04 -30.75 4.99
N SER A 49 -13.07 -31.62 5.26
CA SER A 49 -13.11 -33.04 4.90
C SER A 49 -14.31 -33.76 5.52
N ASP A 50 -14.71 -33.38 6.74
CA ASP A 50 -15.80 -34.05 7.45
C ASP A 50 -17.17 -33.69 6.86
N TYR A 51 -17.30 -32.47 6.32
CA TYR A 51 -18.50 -32.04 5.58
C TYR A 51 -18.64 -32.78 4.24
N LEU A 52 -17.53 -33.13 3.59
CA LEU A 52 -17.54 -33.95 2.37
C LEU A 52 -17.92 -35.41 2.66
N LEU A 53 -17.48 -35.95 3.79
CA LEU A 53 -17.92 -37.26 4.28
C LEU A 53 -19.42 -37.26 4.59
N GLU A 54 -19.94 -36.21 5.21
CA GLU A 54 -21.39 -36.09 5.48
C GLU A 54 -22.22 -36.01 4.19
N LEU A 55 -21.76 -35.26 3.19
CA LEU A 55 -22.43 -35.16 1.89
C LEU A 55 -22.50 -36.53 1.19
N THR A 56 -21.38 -37.23 1.10
CA THR A 56 -21.32 -38.57 0.48
C THR A 56 -22.18 -39.59 1.25
N ALA A 57 -22.19 -39.53 2.59
CA ALA A 57 -23.05 -40.36 3.41
C ALA A 57 -24.55 -40.04 3.18
N THR A 58 -24.90 -38.78 2.96
CA THR A 58 -26.28 -38.34 2.68
C THR A 58 -26.74 -38.81 1.29
N ILE A 59 -25.87 -38.72 0.27
CA ILE A 59 -26.14 -39.25 -1.08
C ILE A 59 -26.33 -40.78 -1.03
N ASN A 60 -25.50 -41.50 -0.27
CA ASN A 60 -25.63 -42.95 -0.08
C ASN A 60 -26.91 -43.34 0.67
N LYS A 61 -27.40 -42.50 1.58
CA LYS A 61 -28.70 -42.70 2.25
C LYS A 61 -29.85 -42.48 1.28
N LEU A 62 -29.80 -41.45 0.43
CA LEU A 62 -30.79 -41.23 -0.62
C LEU A 62 -30.90 -42.43 -1.58
N ALA A 63 -29.79 -43.10 -1.90
CA ALA A 63 -29.78 -44.27 -2.76
C ALA A 63 -30.44 -45.52 -2.16
N LYS A 64 -30.61 -45.58 -0.83
CA LYS A 64 -31.15 -46.75 -0.12
C LYS A 64 -32.60 -46.58 0.34
N VAL A 65 -33.12 -45.36 0.35
CA VAL A 65 -34.46 -45.05 0.85
C VAL A 65 -35.47 -45.10 -0.28
N THR A 66 -36.59 -45.80 -0.05
CA THR A 66 -37.70 -45.95 -1.01
C THR A 66 -38.94 -45.11 -0.63
N ASP A 67 -38.92 -44.46 0.53
CA ASP A 67 -40.04 -43.65 1.03
C ASP A 67 -39.99 -42.22 0.46
N GLU A 68 -41.11 -41.77 -0.12
CA GLU A 68 -41.22 -40.57 -0.94
C GLU A 68 -41.00 -39.28 -0.14
N GLN A 69 -41.47 -39.25 1.11
CA GLN A 69 -41.26 -38.10 2.00
C GLN A 69 -39.79 -37.96 2.43
N HIS A 70 -39.13 -39.08 2.69
CA HIS A 70 -37.71 -39.10 3.07
C HIS A 70 -36.81 -38.76 1.88
N ILE A 71 -37.18 -39.15 0.66
CA ILE A 71 -36.50 -38.75 -0.58
C ILE A 71 -36.55 -37.23 -0.76
N ALA A 72 -37.73 -36.61 -0.58
CA ALA A 72 -37.91 -35.17 -0.70
C ALA A 72 -37.00 -34.42 0.29
N TYR A 73 -37.06 -34.80 1.58
CA TYR A 73 -36.23 -34.19 2.62
C TYR A 73 -34.72 -34.35 2.36
N LEU A 74 -34.28 -35.54 1.97
CA LEU A 74 -32.86 -35.79 1.67
C LEU A 74 -32.40 -35.00 0.44
N SER A 75 -33.25 -34.83 -0.57
CA SER A 75 -32.94 -34.04 -1.76
C SER A 75 -32.77 -32.55 -1.44
N GLU A 76 -33.62 -32.01 -0.57
CA GLU A 76 -33.52 -30.63 -0.10
C GLU A 76 -32.25 -30.43 0.72
N ARG A 77 -31.95 -31.38 1.62
CA ARG A 77 -30.74 -31.34 2.43
C ARG A 77 -29.46 -31.39 1.59
N ILE A 78 -29.42 -32.25 0.57
CA ILE A 78 -28.30 -32.31 -0.37
C ILE A 78 -28.16 -30.97 -1.10
N THR A 79 -29.26 -30.35 -1.54
CA THR A 79 -29.23 -29.06 -2.25
C THR A 79 -28.68 -27.93 -1.37
N GLN A 80 -29.06 -27.92 -0.09
CA GLN A 80 -28.53 -26.98 0.90
C GLN A 80 -27.03 -27.20 1.13
N GLN A 81 -26.60 -28.46 1.30
CA GLN A 81 -25.18 -28.81 1.47
C GLN A 81 -24.32 -28.40 0.25
N PHE A 82 -24.81 -28.67 -0.97
CA PHE A 82 -24.17 -28.23 -2.21
C PHE A 82 -24.08 -26.71 -2.32
N SER A 83 -25.13 -26.00 -1.94
CA SER A 83 -25.16 -24.53 -1.97
C SER A 83 -24.13 -23.92 -1.02
N CYS A 84 -23.99 -24.49 0.18
CA CYS A 84 -23.00 -24.06 1.16
C CYS A 84 -21.55 -24.29 0.66
N LEU A 85 -21.25 -25.47 0.11
CA LEU A 85 -19.92 -25.78 -0.43
C LEU A 85 -19.58 -24.93 -1.67
N LYS A 86 -20.54 -24.71 -2.56
CA LYS A 86 -20.36 -23.86 -3.74
C LYS A 86 -20.16 -22.38 -3.37
N GLY A 87 -20.86 -21.92 -2.34
CA GLY A 87 -20.67 -20.60 -1.74
C GLY A 87 -19.26 -20.42 -1.20
N LEU A 88 -18.74 -21.42 -0.48
CA LEU A 88 -17.37 -21.41 0.05
C LEU A 88 -16.31 -21.27 -1.05
N VAL A 89 -16.43 -22.07 -2.12
CA VAL A 89 -15.48 -22.01 -3.26
C VAL A 89 -15.43 -20.62 -3.87
N LYS A 90 -16.60 -20.04 -4.19
CA LYS A 90 -16.70 -18.68 -4.77
C LYS A 90 -16.15 -17.61 -3.83
N SER A 91 -16.41 -17.75 -2.54
CA SER A 91 -16.01 -16.77 -1.55
C SER A 91 -14.51 -16.80 -1.27
N ASN A 92 -13.90 -17.97 -1.37
CA ASN A 92 -12.44 -18.09 -1.33
C ASN A 92 -11.78 -17.37 -2.51
N GLU A 93 -12.28 -17.53 -3.74
CA GLU A 93 -11.77 -16.79 -4.91
C GLU A 93 -11.84 -15.27 -4.73
N ILE A 94 -12.94 -14.77 -4.15
CA ILE A 94 -13.12 -13.34 -3.86
C ILE A 94 -12.17 -12.87 -2.75
N ASN A 95 -12.03 -13.63 -1.67
CA ASN A 95 -11.12 -13.31 -0.58
C ASN A 95 -9.65 -13.28 -1.01
N LEU A 96 -9.23 -14.22 -1.88
CA LEU A 96 -7.88 -14.22 -2.46
C LEU A 96 -7.62 -12.95 -3.26
N LYS A 97 -8.59 -12.49 -4.07
CA LYS A 97 -8.50 -11.23 -4.82
C LYS A 97 -8.43 -10.02 -3.87
N ASN A 98 -9.33 -9.93 -2.89
CA ASN A 98 -9.37 -8.82 -1.92
C ASN A 98 -8.09 -8.74 -1.05
N SER A 99 -7.53 -9.89 -0.66
CA SER A 99 -6.26 -9.95 0.07
C SER A 99 -5.09 -9.44 -0.78
N GLN A 100 -5.07 -9.76 -2.08
CA GLN A 100 -4.07 -9.24 -3.01
C GLN A 100 -4.19 -7.72 -3.17
N TYR A 101 -5.40 -7.19 -3.38
CA TYR A 101 -5.63 -5.74 -3.45
C TYR A 101 -5.14 -4.99 -2.20
N SER A 102 -5.40 -5.55 -1.01
CA SER A 102 -4.96 -4.95 0.26
C SER A 102 -3.44 -4.97 0.41
N ARG A 103 -2.78 -6.07 0.02
CA ARG A 103 -1.31 -6.17 0.03
C ARG A 103 -0.66 -5.19 -0.94
N ASP A 104 -1.21 -5.05 -2.14
CA ASP A 104 -0.68 -4.11 -3.13
C ASP A 104 -0.90 -2.65 -2.70
N ARG A 105 -2.03 -2.34 -2.05
CA ARG A 105 -2.26 -1.03 -1.42
C ARG A 105 -1.21 -0.72 -0.36
N ILE A 106 -0.92 -1.66 0.55
CA ILE A 106 0.10 -1.50 1.60
C ILE A 106 1.50 -1.32 0.98
N ARG A 107 1.84 -2.13 -0.04
CA ARG A 107 3.10 -2.01 -0.79
C ARG A 107 3.23 -0.64 -1.48
N ASN A 108 2.15 -0.14 -2.09
CA ASN A 108 2.17 1.16 -2.75
C ASN A 108 2.23 2.32 -1.74
N LEU A 109 1.52 2.24 -0.61
CA LEU A 109 1.63 3.22 0.48
C LEU A 109 3.06 3.29 1.05
N SER A 110 3.71 2.13 1.25
CA SER A 110 5.10 2.10 1.73
C SER A 110 6.10 2.65 0.71
N LYS A 111 5.84 2.50 -0.60
CA LYS A 111 6.61 3.18 -1.65
C LYS A 111 6.42 4.69 -1.60
N VAL A 112 5.17 5.18 -1.52
CA VAL A 112 4.86 6.60 -1.39
C VAL A 112 5.55 7.22 -0.16
N LYS A 113 5.51 6.54 1.00
CA LYS A 113 6.23 6.98 2.21
C LYS A 113 7.74 7.11 2.00
N LYS A 114 8.36 6.26 1.17
CA LYS A 114 9.80 6.37 0.84
C LYS A 114 10.10 7.58 -0.05
N PHE A 115 9.16 7.98 -0.92
CA PHE A 115 9.31 9.18 -1.75
C PHE A 115 9.12 10.46 -0.92
N THR A 116 8.15 10.51 -0.01
CA THR A 116 7.95 11.68 0.88
C THR A 116 9.11 11.88 1.85
N VAL A 117 9.75 10.82 2.35
CA VAL A 117 10.95 10.94 3.20
C VAL A 117 12.15 11.49 2.41
N LYS A 118 12.33 11.10 1.15
CA LYS A 118 13.39 11.64 0.28
C LYS A 118 13.14 13.09 -0.14
N ALA A 119 11.88 13.46 -0.43
CA ALA A 119 11.50 14.85 -0.67
C ALA A 119 11.72 15.72 0.58
N SER A 120 11.42 15.19 1.77
CA SER A 120 11.65 15.90 3.02
C SER A 120 13.15 16.09 3.34
N GLN A 121 14.01 15.10 3.08
CA GLN A 121 15.46 15.24 3.20
C GLN A 121 16.03 16.30 2.24
N SER A 122 15.61 16.29 0.97
CA SER A 122 16.02 17.31 -0.01
C SER A 122 15.49 18.71 0.36
N SER A 123 14.26 18.83 0.86
CA SER A 123 13.72 20.13 1.30
C SER A 123 14.48 20.67 2.52
N GLN A 124 14.76 19.83 3.53
CA GLN A 124 15.50 20.23 4.73
C GLN A 124 16.93 20.66 4.40
N GLU A 125 17.60 19.97 3.46
CA GLU A 125 18.93 20.35 2.97
C GLU A 125 18.91 21.71 2.26
N LEU A 126 17.91 21.98 1.41
CA LEU A 126 17.76 23.27 0.73
C LEU A 126 17.46 24.42 1.69
N TYR A 127 16.62 24.21 2.70
CA TYR A 127 16.36 25.21 3.74
C TYR A 127 17.61 25.48 4.61
N ALA A 128 18.40 24.44 4.91
CA ALA A 128 19.68 24.60 5.62
C ALA A 128 20.71 25.36 4.76
N GLU A 129 20.78 25.07 3.46
CA GLU A 129 21.66 25.78 2.52
C GLU A 129 21.23 27.24 2.33
N LEU A 130 19.92 27.51 2.24
CA LEU A 130 19.35 28.86 2.19
C LEU A 130 19.76 29.68 3.42
N SER A 131 19.57 29.12 4.62
CA SER A 131 19.95 29.78 5.88
C SER A 131 21.44 30.11 5.93
N LYS A 132 22.29 29.20 5.46
CA LYS A 132 23.73 29.41 5.37
C LYS A 132 24.10 30.54 4.40
N LEU A 133 23.46 30.60 3.22
CA LEU A 133 23.68 31.66 2.25
C LEU A 133 23.20 33.03 2.74
N GLN A 134 22.08 33.11 3.46
CA GLN A 134 21.58 34.36 4.06
C GLN A 134 22.56 34.92 5.10
N GLU A 135 23.14 34.07 5.95
CA GLU A 135 24.17 34.48 6.91
C GLU A 135 25.46 34.95 6.20
N PHE A 136 25.83 34.31 5.08
CA PHE A 136 26.93 34.80 4.24
C PHE A 136 26.64 36.16 3.61
N GLU A 137 25.41 36.38 3.13
CA GLU A 137 24.99 37.68 2.58
C GLU A 137 25.12 38.78 3.65
N ARG A 138 24.64 38.52 4.87
CA ARG A 138 24.74 39.48 5.98
C ARG A 138 26.19 39.88 6.25
N ARG A 139 27.08 38.90 6.36
CA ARG A 139 28.53 39.15 6.60
C ARG A 139 29.20 39.88 5.45
N LEU A 140 28.81 39.60 4.20
CA LEU A 140 29.31 40.31 3.02
C LEU A 140 28.84 41.76 2.99
N LEU A 141 27.59 42.03 3.38
CA LEU A 141 27.06 43.39 3.52
C LEU A 141 27.83 44.19 4.58
N ASP A 142 28.07 43.60 5.75
CA ASP A 142 28.87 44.22 6.81
C ASP A 142 30.27 44.59 6.29
N LYS A 143 30.90 43.67 5.55
CA LYS A 143 32.24 43.87 4.97
C LYS A 143 32.26 44.95 3.88
N VAL A 144 31.21 45.06 3.07
CA VAL A 144 31.05 46.14 2.09
C VAL A 144 30.90 47.48 2.81
N SER A 145 30.07 47.55 3.85
CA SER A 145 29.85 48.75 4.64
C SER A 145 31.15 49.23 5.30
N GLU A 146 31.90 48.32 5.92
CA GLU A 146 33.20 48.62 6.53
C GLU A 146 34.21 49.15 5.49
N SER A 147 34.29 48.50 4.33
CA SER A 147 35.18 48.91 3.24
C SER A 147 34.80 50.30 2.69
N GLN A 148 33.50 50.61 2.59
CA GLN A 148 33.00 51.92 2.18
C GLN A 148 33.29 53.01 3.23
N GLN A 149 33.15 52.69 4.52
CA GLN A 149 33.50 53.61 5.60
C GLN A 149 35.01 53.91 5.59
N GLN A 150 35.86 52.90 5.45
CA GLN A 150 37.31 53.07 5.33
C GLN A 150 37.68 53.96 4.13
N LEU A 151 37.04 53.76 2.98
CA LEU A 151 37.21 54.61 1.81
C LEU A 151 36.81 56.07 2.09
N SER A 152 35.70 56.30 2.79
CA SER A 152 35.19 57.64 3.10
C SER A 152 36.08 58.42 4.08
N MET A 153 36.71 57.72 5.02
CA MET A 153 37.60 58.29 6.03
C MET A 153 39.03 58.53 5.49
N TYR A 154 39.42 57.85 4.42
CA TYR A 154 40.77 57.93 3.86
C TYR A 154 40.98 59.23 3.04
N LYS A 155 41.85 60.12 3.52
CA LYS A 155 42.18 61.42 2.89
C LYS A 155 43.43 61.40 2.00
N GLY A 156 44.15 60.28 1.91
CA GLY A 156 45.36 60.13 1.08
C GLY A 156 45.06 59.65 -0.34
N ASN A 157 45.97 59.90 -1.30
CA ASN A 157 45.80 59.44 -2.69
C ASN A 157 46.44 58.06 -2.98
N ALA A 158 47.49 57.66 -2.25
CA ALA A 158 48.30 56.47 -2.62
C ALA A 158 47.56 55.12 -2.54
N ASN A 159 46.66 54.93 -1.55
CA ASN A 159 45.94 53.65 -1.34
C ASN A 159 44.45 53.71 -1.71
N ARG A 160 43.98 54.84 -2.27
CA ARG A 160 42.57 55.04 -2.58
C ARG A 160 42.07 54.07 -3.67
N MET A 161 42.90 53.79 -4.68
CA MET A 161 42.56 52.86 -5.77
C MET A 161 42.44 51.41 -5.26
N ALA A 162 43.31 50.98 -4.36
CA ALA A 162 43.24 49.64 -3.78
C ALA A 162 41.95 49.44 -2.96
N LEU A 163 41.59 50.41 -2.13
CA LEU A 163 40.34 50.41 -1.36
C LEU A 163 39.09 50.42 -2.26
N GLN A 164 39.10 51.17 -3.37
CA GLN A 164 38.01 51.14 -4.36
C GLN A 164 37.88 49.76 -5.01
N GLN A 165 39.00 49.14 -5.36
CA GLN A 165 39.02 47.80 -5.96
C GLN A 165 38.47 46.74 -5.00
N ASP A 166 38.77 46.86 -3.71
CA ASP A 166 38.23 45.97 -2.68
C ASP A 166 36.71 46.13 -2.51
N VAL A 167 36.20 47.37 -2.51
CA VAL A 167 34.76 47.64 -2.48
C VAL A 167 34.06 47.02 -3.69
N LEU A 168 34.60 47.23 -4.90
CA LEU A 168 34.03 46.66 -6.14
C LEU A 168 34.04 45.13 -6.12
N THR A 169 35.13 44.53 -5.64
CA THR A 169 35.25 43.06 -5.54
C THR A 169 34.23 42.49 -4.54
N ASN A 170 34.04 43.14 -3.39
CA ASN A 170 33.05 42.72 -2.40
C ASN A 170 31.62 42.90 -2.92
N GLN A 171 31.32 43.97 -3.67
CA GLN A 171 30.02 44.16 -4.33
C GLN A 171 29.75 43.11 -5.41
N GLN A 172 30.76 42.74 -6.20
CA GLN A 172 30.62 41.67 -7.19
C GLN A 172 30.32 40.32 -6.52
N ARG A 173 30.99 40.01 -5.40
CA ARG A 173 30.72 38.80 -4.61
C ARG A 173 29.32 38.80 -4.03
N LEU A 174 28.87 39.94 -3.50
CA LEU A 174 27.49 40.11 -3.01
C LEU A 174 26.46 39.85 -4.12
N GLY A 175 26.68 40.38 -5.32
CA GLY A 175 25.81 40.13 -6.47
C GLY A 175 25.71 38.65 -6.84
N ARG A 176 26.82 37.91 -6.82
CA ARG A 176 26.83 36.45 -7.05
C ARG A 176 26.11 35.69 -5.94
N CYS A 177 26.26 36.12 -4.68
CA CYS A 177 25.58 35.52 -3.53
C CYS A 177 24.06 35.67 -3.65
N ARG A 178 23.57 36.85 -4.04
CA ARG A 178 22.14 37.09 -4.32
C ARG A 178 21.60 36.22 -5.45
N GLN A 179 22.36 36.04 -6.53
CA GLN A 179 21.97 35.13 -7.62
C GLN A 179 21.88 33.67 -7.15
N ALA A 180 22.75 33.23 -6.25
CA ALA A 180 22.70 31.89 -5.67
C ALA A 180 21.46 31.74 -4.76
N LEU A 181 21.17 32.74 -3.92
CA LEU A 181 19.95 32.78 -3.09
C LEU A 181 18.68 32.63 -3.93
N SER A 182 18.53 33.45 -4.98
CA SER A 182 17.34 33.37 -5.86
C SER A 182 17.17 32.01 -6.53
N LYS A 183 18.26 31.33 -6.90
CA LYS A 183 18.19 29.97 -7.47
C LYS A 183 17.72 28.92 -6.45
N ILE A 184 18.16 29.04 -5.20
CA ILE A 184 17.70 28.16 -4.12
C ILE A 184 16.24 28.44 -3.81
N GLU A 185 15.83 29.70 -3.73
CA GLU A 185 14.42 30.11 -3.53
C GLU A 185 13.53 29.57 -4.66
N GLU A 186 13.95 29.67 -5.92
CA GLU A 186 13.22 29.09 -7.06
C GLU A 186 13.13 27.55 -6.98
N SER A 187 14.19 26.91 -6.49
CA SER A 187 14.22 25.45 -6.28
C SER A 187 13.27 25.01 -5.17
N ILE A 188 13.20 25.78 -4.07
CA ILE A 188 12.24 25.58 -2.98
C ILE A 188 10.81 25.76 -3.50
N GLN A 189 10.54 26.84 -4.24
CA GLN A 189 9.22 27.10 -4.81
C GLN A 189 8.76 25.99 -5.77
N LYS A 190 9.67 25.44 -6.58
CA LYS A 190 9.38 24.29 -7.46
C LYS A 190 9.09 23.01 -6.67
N LEU A 191 9.73 22.81 -5.53
CA LEU A 191 9.44 21.66 -4.66
C LEU A 191 8.09 21.80 -3.96
N ASP A 192 7.79 23.00 -3.43
CA ASP A 192 6.52 23.26 -2.76
C ASP A 192 5.33 23.16 -3.73
N ASN A 193 5.49 23.56 -4.99
CA ASN A 193 4.45 23.42 -6.02
C ASN A 193 4.25 21.98 -6.55
N ASN A 194 5.23 21.08 -6.38
CA ASN A 194 5.15 19.69 -6.86
C ASN A 194 4.69 18.70 -5.78
N ASN A 195 4.59 19.13 -4.52
CA ASN A 195 4.01 18.38 -3.40
C ASN A 195 2.50 18.65 -3.27
#